data_AF-A0A0Q4JW18-F1
#
_entry.id   AF-A0A0Q4JW18-F1
#
_cell.length_a   1.000
_cell.length_b   1.000
_cell.length_c   1.000
_cell.angle_alpha   90.00
_cell.angle_beta   90.00
_cell.angle_gamma   90.00
#
_symmetry.space_group_name_H-M   'P 1'
#
loop_
_entity.id
_entity.type
_entity.pdbx_description
1 polymer ?
#
loop_
_entity_poly.entity_id
_entity_poly.type
_entity_poly.pdbx_seq_one_letter_code
_entity_poly.pdbx_strand_id
1 'polypeptide(L)'
;MNAPRKAFYLSDIPAAMRREQWPIGAALMNRWFAARGWAMPTAVKRGRQPAPPRAVDTTSVTMHWAMTVPRFAAAQRRLLATWSHGERLGPSSGEVVAQVRRWMSIYRVAGDRAFRFGDLTRRVPVIDIDCAINREVVDSAWYGAVDDFYAAFGSALVRLAVSGMVEPVTGGWRVTIDQVGTYLRDSYDFNGDQPLGSWGPDGLSRVAILAPAIEVDVRKQPALLRQGFAYFSVGNESFRRYRGVTGMGGDFMIYSDIRVQRLNQPVVVMVPR
;
A
#
# COMPACT_ATOMS: atom_id res chain seq x y z
N MET A 1 -27.43 4.29 -38.78
CA MET A 1 -26.89 3.02 -38.24
C MET A 1 -25.77 3.38 -37.28
N ASN A 2 -25.95 3.16 -35.98
CA ASN A 2 -24.87 3.38 -35.00
C ASN A 2 -23.82 2.30 -35.18
N ALA A 3 -22.54 2.69 -35.29
CA ALA A 3 -21.43 1.75 -35.33
C ALA A 3 -21.51 0.78 -34.12
N PRO A 4 -21.18 -0.51 -34.29
CA PRO A 4 -21.17 -1.45 -33.16
C PRO A 4 -20.24 -0.92 -32.08
N ARG A 5 -20.75 -0.77 -30.85
CA ARG A 5 -19.93 -0.38 -29.70
C ARG A 5 -18.82 -1.43 -29.52
N LYS A 6 -17.57 -0.98 -29.50
CA LYS A 6 -16.40 -1.82 -29.26
C LYS A 6 -16.59 -2.54 -27.92
N ALA A 7 -16.38 -3.85 -27.90
CA ALA A 7 -16.42 -4.65 -26.67
C ALA A 7 -15.47 -4.08 -25.61
N PHE A 8 -15.87 -4.12 -24.34
CA PHE A 8 -15.07 -3.68 -23.20
C PHE A 8 -14.76 -4.89 -22.30
N TYR A 9 -13.47 -5.16 -22.09
CA TYR A 9 -12.95 -6.27 -21.31
C TYR A 9 -12.31 -5.79 -20.01
N LEU A 10 -12.13 -6.70 -19.05
CA LEU A 10 -11.44 -6.40 -17.78
C LEU A 10 -10.05 -5.78 -18.02
N SER A 11 -9.33 -6.26 -19.04
CA SER A 11 -8.02 -5.74 -19.44
C SER A 11 -8.05 -4.35 -20.11
N ASP A 12 -9.22 -3.79 -20.39
CA ASP A 12 -9.38 -2.44 -20.94
C ASP A 12 -9.46 -1.36 -19.83
N ILE A 13 -9.62 -1.77 -18.56
CA ILE A 13 -9.66 -0.85 -17.41
C ILE A 13 -8.45 0.10 -17.36
N PRO A 14 -7.19 -0.34 -17.58
CA PRO A 14 -6.06 0.57 -17.62
C PRO A 14 -6.19 1.69 -18.68
N ALA A 15 -6.83 1.40 -19.82
CA ALA A 15 -7.07 2.42 -20.84
C ALA A 15 -8.17 3.40 -20.41
N ALA A 16 -9.21 2.92 -19.73
CA ALA A 16 -10.24 3.76 -19.12
C ALA A 16 -9.65 4.68 -18.03
N MET A 17 -8.81 4.13 -17.14
CA MET A 17 -8.08 4.91 -16.12
C MET A 17 -7.24 6.04 -16.74
N ARG A 18 -6.55 5.79 -17.87
CA ARG A 18 -5.79 6.84 -18.55
C ARG A 18 -6.67 7.96 -19.11
N ARG A 19 -7.90 7.66 -19.57
CA ARG A 19 -8.86 8.68 -20.02
C ARG A 19 -9.33 9.57 -18.87
N GLU A 20 -9.46 8.98 -17.69
CA GLU A 20 -9.77 9.69 -16.43
C GLU A 20 -8.57 10.46 -15.86
N GLN A 21 -7.43 10.46 -16.56
CA GLN A 21 -6.16 11.05 -16.09
C GLN A 21 -5.64 10.38 -14.81
N TRP A 22 -5.78 9.05 -14.70
CA TRP A 22 -5.28 8.22 -13.60
C TRP A 22 -4.09 7.34 -14.03
N PRO A 23 -2.91 7.92 -14.31
CA PRO A 23 -1.76 7.19 -14.83
C PRO A 23 -1.17 6.19 -13.83
N ILE A 24 -1.17 6.48 -12.52
CA ILE A 24 -0.61 5.55 -11.51
C ILE A 24 -1.50 4.33 -11.36
N GLY A 25 -2.81 4.51 -11.22
CA GLY A 25 -3.79 3.41 -11.20
C GLY A 25 -3.68 2.54 -12.44
N ALA A 26 -3.58 3.17 -13.62
CA ALA A 26 -3.41 2.45 -14.88
C ALA A 26 -2.10 1.64 -14.94
N ALA A 27 -0.99 2.20 -14.45
CA ALA A 27 0.31 1.53 -14.43
C ALA A 27 0.32 0.31 -13.50
N LEU A 28 -0.24 0.46 -12.29
CA LEU A 28 -0.34 -0.63 -11.31
C LEU A 28 -1.25 -1.75 -11.82
N MET A 29 -2.38 -1.39 -12.43
CA MET A 29 -3.30 -2.36 -13.02
C MET A 29 -2.66 -3.12 -14.20
N ASN A 30 -1.95 -2.41 -15.09
CA ASN A 30 -1.17 -3.03 -16.17
C ASN A 30 -0.13 -4.01 -15.62
N ARG A 31 0.59 -3.62 -14.57
CA ARG A 31 1.57 -4.49 -13.91
C ARG A 31 0.91 -5.76 -13.37
N TRP A 32 -0.25 -5.63 -12.72
CA TRP A 32 -0.99 -6.78 -12.21
C TRP A 32 -1.33 -7.76 -13.34
N PHE A 33 -1.90 -7.27 -14.45
CA PHE A 33 -2.25 -8.10 -15.61
C PHE A 33 -1.03 -8.76 -16.26
N ALA A 34 0.12 -8.07 -16.31
CA ALA A 34 1.35 -8.59 -16.91
C ALA A 34 2.09 -9.61 -16.04
N ALA A 35 1.78 -9.70 -14.74
CA ALA A 35 2.47 -10.59 -13.82
C ALA A 35 1.94 -12.04 -13.89
N ARG A 36 2.83 -13.02 -13.66
CA ARG A 36 2.41 -14.43 -13.48
C ARG A 36 1.48 -14.53 -12.28
N GLY A 37 0.39 -15.28 -12.46
CA GLY A 37 -0.67 -15.46 -11.48
C GLY A 37 -0.12 -15.84 -10.11
N TRP A 38 -0.46 -15.02 -9.11
CA TRP A 38 -0.10 -15.24 -7.72
C TRP A 38 -1.09 -14.50 -6.84
N ALA A 39 -1.71 -15.23 -5.92
CA ALA A 39 -2.57 -14.67 -4.89
C ALA A 39 -1.74 -14.41 -3.64
N MET A 40 -1.75 -13.18 -3.13
CA MET A 40 -0.97 -12.80 -1.97
C MET A 40 -1.51 -13.49 -0.70
N PRO A 41 -0.69 -14.26 0.03
CA PRO A 41 -1.11 -14.81 1.32
C PRO A 41 -1.35 -13.72 2.37
N THR A 42 -2.30 -13.93 3.27
CA THR A 42 -2.61 -13.01 4.38
C THR A 42 -1.38 -12.67 5.23
N ALA A 43 -0.46 -13.63 5.41
CA ALA A 43 0.79 -13.40 6.14
C ALA A 43 1.68 -12.35 5.45
N VAL A 44 1.76 -12.36 4.12
CA VAL A 44 2.51 -11.36 3.34
C VAL A 44 1.81 -10.00 3.39
N LYS A 45 0.49 -9.98 3.13
CA LYS A 45 -0.32 -8.74 3.20
C LYS A 45 -0.16 -8.00 4.53
N ARG A 46 -0.20 -8.76 5.63
CA ARG A 46 -0.04 -8.25 7.01
C ARG A 46 1.42 -7.99 7.42
N GLY A 47 2.40 -8.20 6.53
CA GLY A 47 3.82 -7.99 6.82
C GLY A 47 4.43 -8.99 7.82
N ARG A 48 3.78 -10.15 8.02
CA ARG A 48 4.31 -11.24 8.85
C ARG A 48 5.33 -12.10 8.11
N GLN A 49 5.33 -12.05 6.78
CA GLN A 49 6.28 -12.70 5.89
C GLN A 49 6.65 -11.74 4.75
N PRO A 50 7.89 -11.80 4.24
CA PRO A 50 8.26 -11.01 3.08
C PRO A 50 7.53 -11.50 1.83
N ALA A 51 7.15 -10.57 0.95
CA ALA A 51 6.72 -10.92 -0.40
C ALA A 51 7.91 -11.47 -1.21
N PRO A 52 7.69 -12.39 -2.16
CA PRO A 52 8.75 -12.79 -3.07
C PRO A 52 9.23 -11.57 -3.88
N PRO A 53 10.52 -11.47 -4.25
CA PRO A 53 11.06 -10.27 -4.90
C PRO A 53 10.29 -9.82 -6.15
N ARG A 54 9.77 -10.76 -6.94
CA ARG A 54 8.93 -10.48 -8.12
C ARG A 54 7.59 -9.80 -7.81
N ALA A 55 7.12 -9.89 -6.57
CA ALA A 55 5.85 -9.35 -6.09
C ALA A 55 6.07 -8.13 -5.18
N VAL A 56 7.17 -7.40 -5.40
CA VAL A 56 7.45 -6.12 -4.75
C VAL A 56 7.63 -5.06 -5.83
N ASP A 57 6.95 -3.94 -5.66
CA ASP A 57 7.09 -2.73 -6.46
C ASP A 57 7.63 -1.62 -5.55
N THR A 58 8.74 -1.02 -5.96
CA THR A 58 9.35 0.13 -5.28
C THR A 58 9.58 1.31 -6.22
N THR A 59 8.95 1.32 -7.38
CA THR A 59 9.27 2.23 -8.49
C THR A 59 8.05 2.91 -9.10
N SER A 60 6.90 2.25 -9.10
CA SER A 60 5.68 2.78 -9.76
C SER A 60 5.08 3.97 -9.02
N VAL A 61 5.32 4.07 -7.71
CA VAL A 61 4.75 5.11 -6.85
C VAL A 61 5.90 5.79 -6.11
N THR A 62 6.06 7.09 -6.30
CA THR A 62 7.05 7.87 -5.55
C THR A 62 6.41 8.60 -4.39
N MET A 63 7.21 8.90 -3.39
CA MET A 63 6.83 9.67 -2.23
C MET A 63 6.60 11.13 -2.60
N HIS A 64 7.27 11.62 -3.65
CA HIS A 64 6.96 12.90 -4.28
C HIS A 64 5.51 12.94 -4.78
N TRP A 65 5.10 11.97 -5.61
CA TRP A 65 3.73 11.87 -6.10
C TRP A 65 2.72 11.67 -4.95
N ALA A 66 3.02 10.78 -4.00
CA ALA A 66 2.10 10.54 -2.88
C ALA A 66 1.83 11.83 -2.08
N MET A 67 2.84 12.69 -1.92
CA MET A 67 2.70 13.97 -1.23
C MET A 67 1.93 15.03 -2.03
N THR A 68 1.73 14.88 -3.34
CA THR A 68 0.83 15.76 -4.11
C THR A 68 -0.64 15.46 -3.83
N VAL A 69 -0.95 14.29 -3.25
CA VAL A 69 -2.31 13.89 -2.87
C VAL A 69 -2.66 14.50 -1.50
N PRO A 70 -3.62 15.44 -1.40
CA PRO A 70 -3.84 16.22 -0.17
C PRO A 70 -4.14 15.37 1.07
N ARG A 71 -4.95 14.31 0.92
CA ARG A 71 -5.30 13.40 2.02
C ARG A 71 -4.11 12.58 2.53
N PHE A 72 -3.22 12.16 1.63
CA PHE A 72 -2.00 11.47 2.00
C PHE A 72 -1.04 12.41 2.73
N ALA A 73 -0.84 13.63 2.21
CA ALA A 73 -0.02 14.64 2.87
C ALA A 73 -0.55 15.03 4.25
N ALA A 74 -1.88 15.11 4.42
CA ALA A 74 -2.50 15.37 5.72
C ALA A 74 -2.28 14.21 6.71
N ALA A 75 -2.46 12.96 6.27
CA ALA A 75 -2.18 11.77 7.05
C ALA A 75 -0.71 11.70 7.50
N GLN A 76 0.22 12.00 6.60
CA GLN A 76 1.65 12.05 6.92
C GLN A 76 1.95 13.13 7.97
N ARG A 77 1.38 14.33 7.85
CA ARG A 77 1.55 15.39 8.84
C ARG A 77 0.98 15.00 10.21
N ARG A 78 -0.21 14.38 10.27
CA ARG A 78 -0.77 13.90 11.53
C ARG A 78 0.12 12.84 12.17
N LEU A 79 0.56 11.85 11.39
CA LEU A 79 1.44 10.78 11.86
C LEU A 79 2.75 11.33 12.44
N LEU A 80 3.33 12.35 11.80
CA LEU A 80 4.52 13.04 12.29
C LEU A 80 4.23 13.93 13.51
N ALA A 81 3.09 14.64 13.54
CA ALA A 81 2.72 15.52 14.64
C ALA A 81 2.50 14.75 15.95
N THR A 82 1.84 13.59 15.90
CA THR A 82 1.73 12.66 17.02
C THR A 82 3.11 12.19 17.53
N TRP A 83 4.13 12.26 16.67
CA TRP A 83 5.51 11.88 17.00
C TRP A 83 6.41 13.05 17.43
N SER A 84 6.14 14.28 16.97
CA SER A 84 7.02 15.45 17.19
C SER A 84 6.61 16.31 18.37
N HIS A 85 5.34 16.33 18.76
CA HIS A 85 4.91 17.03 19.98
C HIS A 85 5.18 16.12 21.18
N GLY A 86 5.95 16.59 22.15
CA GLY A 86 6.42 15.88 23.34
C GLY A 86 5.35 15.38 24.32
N GLU A 87 4.13 15.15 23.87
CA GLU A 87 3.08 14.47 24.62
C GLU A 87 3.16 12.97 24.33
N ARG A 88 3.89 12.24 25.20
CA ARG A 88 3.46 10.96 25.81
C ARG A 88 2.78 9.88 24.93
N LEU A 89 2.94 9.90 23.61
CA LEU A 89 2.32 8.99 22.64
C LEU A 89 3.35 8.44 21.63
N GLY A 90 4.59 8.28 22.08
CA GLY A 90 5.37 7.12 21.62
C GLY A 90 4.59 5.83 21.89
N PRO A 91 5.01 4.67 21.35
CA PRO A 91 4.34 3.41 21.65
C PRO A 91 4.16 3.28 23.17
N SER A 92 3.09 2.65 23.65
CA SER A 92 2.93 2.40 25.07
C SER A 92 4.20 1.73 25.61
N SER A 93 4.57 1.95 26.87
CA SER A 93 5.83 1.43 27.44
C SER A 93 6.04 -0.07 27.17
N GLY A 94 4.96 -0.88 27.13
CA GLY A 94 5.01 -2.29 26.72
C GLY A 94 5.30 -2.54 25.25
N GLU A 95 4.75 -1.73 24.33
CA GLU A 95 5.04 -1.82 22.89
C GLU A 95 6.48 -1.41 22.57
N VAL A 96 7.03 -0.42 23.30
CA VAL A 96 8.44 -0.01 23.15
C VAL A 96 9.39 -1.11 23.64
N VAL A 97 9.09 -1.77 24.77
CA VAL A 97 9.88 -2.91 25.27
C VAL A 97 9.92 -4.04 24.23
N ALA A 98 8.77 -4.42 23.66
CA ALA A 98 8.70 -5.45 22.63
C ALA A 98 9.51 -5.05 21.37
N GLN A 99 9.46 -3.77 20.99
CA GLN A 99 10.19 -3.25 19.86
C GLN A 99 11.71 -3.25 20.09
N VAL A 100 12.19 -2.88 21.28
CA VAL A 100 13.61 -2.93 21.65
C VAL A 100 14.12 -4.37 21.64
N ARG A 101 13.38 -5.31 22.23
CA ARG A 101 13.73 -6.74 22.21
C ARG A 101 13.76 -7.29 20.79
N ARG A 102 12.81 -6.87 19.94
CA ARG A 102 12.81 -7.20 18.52
C ARG A 102 14.06 -6.68 17.82
N TRP A 103 14.47 -5.43 18.06
CA TRP A 103 15.71 -4.89 17.50
C TRP A 103 16.93 -5.68 17.97
N MET A 104 17.06 -5.99 19.26
CA MET A 104 18.17 -6.83 19.75
C MET A 104 18.26 -8.17 19.02
N SER A 105 17.11 -8.81 18.75
CA SER A 105 17.04 -10.04 17.97
C SER A 105 17.48 -9.84 16.50
N ILE A 106 16.96 -8.80 15.83
CA ILE A 106 17.31 -8.47 14.43
C ILE A 106 18.81 -8.16 14.27
N TYR A 107 19.35 -7.34 15.17
CA TYR A 107 20.75 -6.90 15.13
C TYR A 107 21.70 -7.88 15.83
N ARG A 108 21.18 -8.96 16.44
CA ARG A 108 21.95 -9.98 17.19
C ARG A 108 22.85 -9.38 18.26
N VAL A 109 22.33 -8.41 19.01
CA VAL A 109 23.05 -7.70 20.07
C VAL A 109 22.48 -8.10 21.43
N ALA A 110 23.36 -8.47 22.37
CA ALA A 110 22.98 -8.72 23.75
C ALA A 110 22.56 -7.42 24.45
N GLY A 111 21.63 -7.51 25.42
CA GLY A 111 21.03 -6.35 26.08
C GLY A 111 21.96 -5.53 26.98
N ASP A 112 23.25 -5.82 27.00
CA ASP A 112 24.30 -5.17 27.79
C ASP A 112 25.23 -4.29 26.94
N ARG A 113 24.96 -4.14 25.64
CA ARG A 113 25.76 -3.32 24.72
C ARG A 113 24.94 -2.23 24.05
N ALA A 114 25.56 -1.08 23.84
CA ALA A 114 24.98 -0.03 23.03
C ALA A 114 25.03 -0.41 21.55
N PHE A 115 23.97 -0.10 20.79
CA PHE A 115 23.90 -0.32 19.35
C PHE A 115 22.98 0.67 18.65
N ARG A 116 23.23 0.93 17.37
CA ARG A 116 22.32 1.69 16.51
C ARG A 116 21.28 0.74 15.92
N PHE A 117 20.00 1.08 16.08
CA PHE A 117 18.91 0.41 15.39
C PHE A 117 18.40 1.29 14.25
N GLY A 118 17.84 0.62 13.25
CA GLY A 118 17.33 1.26 12.05
C GLY A 118 18.45 1.77 11.17
N ASP A 119 18.30 1.56 9.87
CA ASP A 119 19.12 2.20 8.85
C ASP A 119 18.18 2.63 7.73
N LEU A 120 17.84 3.92 7.74
CA LEU A 120 16.89 4.50 6.80
C LEU A 120 17.50 4.73 5.40
N THR A 121 18.76 4.32 5.18
CA THR A 121 19.39 4.32 3.84
C THR A 121 19.14 3.01 3.08
N ARG A 122 18.62 1.98 3.76
CA ARG A 122 18.31 0.68 3.15
C ARG A 122 17.07 0.77 2.26
N ARG A 123 16.82 -0.30 1.50
CA ARG A 123 15.59 -0.41 0.70
C ARG A 123 14.36 -0.45 1.60
N VAL A 124 13.31 0.25 1.20
CA VAL A 124 12.08 0.43 2.00
C VAL A 124 11.42 -0.88 2.46
N PRO A 125 11.35 -1.97 1.66
CA PRO A 125 10.82 -3.25 2.16
C PRO A 125 11.60 -3.82 3.35
N VAL A 126 12.90 -3.51 3.45
CA VAL A 126 13.74 -3.92 4.57
C VAL A 126 13.52 -3.02 5.78
N ILE A 127 13.42 -1.70 5.54
CA ILE A 127 13.05 -0.72 6.58
C ILE A 127 11.68 -1.07 7.21
N ASP A 128 10.69 -1.47 6.41
CA ASP A 128 9.35 -1.87 6.86
C ASP A 128 9.37 -3.07 7.83
N ILE A 129 10.31 -3.99 7.63
CA ILE A 129 10.52 -5.14 8.51
C ILE A 129 11.30 -4.75 9.76
N ASP A 130 12.33 -3.91 9.62
CA ASP A 130 13.32 -3.73 10.68
C ASP A 130 12.94 -2.64 11.68
N CYS A 131 12.39 -1.52 11.22
CA CYS A 131 12.25 -0.33 12.06
C CYS A 131 10.99 0.50 11.81
N ALA A 132 9.99 -0.05 11.12
CA ALA A 132 8.68 0.58 11.03
C ALA A 132 7.81 0.28 12.26
N ILE A 133 7.35 1.33 12.92
CA ILE A 133 6.79 1.28 14.27
C ILE A 133 5.39 1.86 14.37
N ASN A 134 4.96 2.67 13.40
CA ASN A 134 3.62 3.24 13.39
C ASN A 134 3.06 3.34 11.96
N ARG A 135 1.76 3.62 11.86
CA ARG A 135 1.05 3.81 10.58
C ARG A 135 -0.15 4.72 10.74
N GLU A 136 -0.52 5.37 9.65
CA GLU A 136 -1.78 6.09 9.48
C GLU A 136 -2.47 5.52 8.23
N VAL A 137 -3.78 5.31 8.28
CA VAL A 137 -4.57 4.86 7.12
C VAL A 137 -4.99 6.08 6.31
N VAL A 138 -4.82 5.99 4.99
CA VAL A 138 -5.34 6.96 4.02
C VAL A 138 -6.43 6.27 3.23
N ASP A 139 -7.68 6.55 3.59
CA ASP A 139 -8.84 6.02 2.88
C ASP A 139 -9.33 7.07 1.87
N SER A 140 -9.65 6.63 0.66
CA SER A 140 -10.28 7.50 -0.35
C SER A 140 -11.78 7.69 -0.11
N ALA A 141 -12.37 6.93 0.83
CA ALA A 141 -13.79 6.89 1.18
C ALA A 141 -14.72 6.56 -0.01
N TRP A 142 -15.79 5.81 0.24
CA TRP A 142 -16.73 5.43 -0.83
C TRP A 142 -17.40 6.64 -1.52
N TYR A 143 -17.55 7.76 -0.81
CA TYR A 143 -18.07 9.03 -1.34
C TYR A 143 -16.99 10.13 -1.48
N GLY A 144 -15.72 9.80 -1.26
CA GLY A 144 -14.62 10.75 -1.41
C GLY A 144 -14.16 10.90 -2.87
N ALA A 145 -13.06 11.62 -3.05
CA ALA A 145 -12.50 11.95 -4.36
C ALA A 145 -12.30 10.69 -5.22
N VAL A 146 -12.76 10.77 -6.48
CA VAL A 146 -12.50 9.75 -7.51
C VAL A 146 -11.30 10.24 -8.31
N ASP A 147 -10.10 9.90 -7.84
CA ASP A 147 -8.84 10.35 -8.42
C ASP A 147 -7.86 9.17 -8.64
N ASP A 148 -6.67 9.48 -9.13
CA ASP A 148 -5.65 8.48 -9.43
C ASP A 148 -5.24 7.66 -8.20
N PHE A 149 -5.24 8.26 -7.02
CA PHE A 149 -4.96 7.55 -5.77
C PHE A 149 -6.10 6.57 -5.41
N TYR A 150 -7.37 6.95 -5.64
CA TYR A 150 -8.49 6.01 -5.50
C TYR A 150 -8.34 4.82 -6.45
N ALA A 151 -8.03 5.08 -7.72
CA ALA A 151 -7.82 4.04 -8.73
C ALA A 151 -6.60 3.14 -8.43
N ALA A 152 -5.58 3.71 -7.80
CA ALA A 152 -4.34 3.01 -7.46
C ALA A 152 -4.46 2.12 -6.22
N PHE A 153 -5.18 2.53 -5.18
CA PHE A 153 -5.15 1.81 -3.89
C PHE A 153 -6.52 1.57 -3.27
N GLY A 154 -7.51 2.44 -3.54
CA GLY A 154 -8.69 2.59 -2.71
C GLY A 154 -8.33 3.16 -1.33
N SER A 155 -7.51 2.43 -0.56
CA SER A 155 -6.88 2.85 0.69
C SER A 155 -5.40 2.47 0.71
N ALA A 156 -4.54 3.28 1.32
CA ALA A 156 -3.13 2.94 1.52
C ALA A 156 -2.67 3.29 2.95
N LEU A 157 -1.45 2.88 3.32
CA LEU A 157 -0.84 3.26 4.59
C LEU A 157 0.24 4.32 4.37
N VAL A 158 0.26 5.35 5.21
CA VAL A 158 1.50 6.05 5.54
C VAL A 158 2.18 5.24 6.65
N ARG A 159 3.42 4.82 6.43
CA ARG A 159 4.24 4.12 7.42
C ARG A 159 5.25 5.08 8.02
N LEU A 160 5.53 4.90 9.31
CA LEU A 160 6.60 5.59 10.02
C LEU A 160 7.66 4.59 10.45
N ALA A 161 8.90 4.85 10.05
CA ALA A 161 10.09 4.16 10.50
C ALA A 161 11.04 5.10 11.24
N VAL A 162 11.89 4.52 12.08
CA VAL A 162 12.82 5.27 12.94
C VAL A 162 14.23 4.70 12.88
N SER A 163 15.20 5.54 13.21
CA SER A 163 16.57 5.13 13.48
C SER A 163 17.10 5.88 14.69
N GLY A 164 17.97 5.23 15.45
CA GLY A 164 18.47 5.75 16.71
C GLY A 164 19.40 4.80 17.44
N MET A 165 19.70 5.12 18.69
CA MET A 165 20.57 4.34 19.57
C MET A 165 19.77 3.65 20.67
N VAL A 166 20.15 2.42 21.00
CA VAL A 166 19.80 1.78 22.27
C VAL A 166 21.06 1.73 23.11
N GLU A 167 20.97 2.15 24.37
CA GLU A 167 22.06 2.13 25.35
C GLU A 167 21.61 1.40 26.62
N PRO A 168 22.38 0.45 27.15
CA PRO A 168 22.06 -0.17 28.44
C PRO A 168 22.21 0.85 29.58
N VAL A 169 21.27 0.82 30.52
CA VAL A 169 21.29 1.64 31.74
C VAL A 169 20.88 0.78 32.94
N THR A 170 21.09 1.28 34.16
CA THR A 170 20.61 0.59 35.36
C THR A 170 19.10 0.36 35.26
N GLY A 171 18.67 -0.90 35.33
CA GLY A 171 17.25 -1.29 35.29
C GLY A 171 16.61 -1.34 33.90
N GLY A 172 17.35 -1.11 32.81
CA GLY A 172 16.71 -1.03 31.48
C GLY A 172 17.63 -0.61 30.33
N TRP A 173 17.01 0.07 29.36
CA TRP A 173 17.65 0.69 28.22
C TRP A 173 17.18 2.13 28.04
N ARG A 174 18.10 3.00 27.60
CA ARG A 174 17.77 4.29 27.02
C ARG A 174 17.70 4.13 25.51
N VAL A 175 16.58 4.53 24.92
CA VAL A 175 16.38 4.56 23.47
C VAL A 175 16.35 6.01 23.02
N THR A 176 17.25 6.39 22.13
CA THR A 176 17.36 7.73 21.57
C THR A 176 17.10 7.69 20.07
N ILE A 177 15.99 8.24 19.62
CA ILE A 177 15.60 8.31 18.21
C ILE A 177 16.03 9.66 17.65
N ASP A 178 16.87 9.66 16.61
CA ASP A 178 17.40 10.87 15.98
C ASP A 178 16.90 11.08 14.55
N GLN A 179 16.30 10.05 13.94
CA GLN A 179 15.74 10.10 12.59
C GLN A 179 14.38 9.42 12.52
N VAL A 180 13.50 10.03 11.74
CA VAL A 180 12.22 9.45 11.30
C VAL A 180 12.20 9.35 9.78
N GLY A 181 11.46 8.38 9.25
CA GLY A 181 11.24 8.22 7.83
C GLY A 181 9.79 7.84 7.56
N THR A 182 9.19 8.48 6.55
CA THR A 182 7.82 8.16 6.11
C THR A 182 7.80 7.68 4.68
N TYR A 183 6.92 6.72 4.39
CA TYR A 183 6.72 6.15 3.06
C TYR A 183 5.29 5.62 2.89
N LEU A 184 4.83 5.51 1.66
CA LEU A 184 3.59 4.83 1.30
C LEU A 184 3.84 3.31 1.30
N ARG A 185 2.91 2.55 1.88
CA ARG A 185 2.84 1.09 1.77
C ARG A 185 1.43 0.67 1.41
N ASP A 186 1.31 -0.23 0.45
CA ASP A 186 0.03 -0.86 0.12
C ASP A 186 0.20 -2.29 -0.43
N SER A 187 -0.89 -3.07 -0.43
CA SER A 187 -0.98 -4.35 -1.11
C SER A 187 -1.95 -4.26 -2.29
N TYR A 188 -1.42 -4.34 -3.51
CA TYR A 188 -2.23 -4.37 -4.72
C TYR A 188 -2.70 -5.80 -4.99
N ASP A 189 -3.87 -6.15 -4.45
CA ASP A 189 -4.40 -7.50 -4.45
C ASP A 189 -5.91 -7.55 -4.61
N PHE A 190 -6.40 -8.58 -5.30
CA PHE A 190 -7.84 -8.80 -5.53
C PHE A 190 -8.37 -10.04 -4.79
N ASN A 191 -8.04 -10.14 -3.50
CA ASN A 191 -8.52 -11.23 -2.63
C ASN A 191 -9.76 -10.80 -1.81
N GLY A 192 -10.55 -11.77 -1.33
CA GLY A 192 -11.80 -11.51 -0.61
C GLY A 192 -12.87 -10.83 -1.48
N ASP A 193 -14.03 -10.54 -0.91
CA ASP A 193 -15.17 -10.03 -1.68
C ASP A 193 -15.29 -8.52 -1.52
N GLN A 194 -15.06 -7.81 -2.63
CA GLN A 194 -15.12 -6.36 -2.69
C GLN A 194 -15.62 -5.89 -4.07
N PRO A 195 -16.65 -5.03 -4.12
CA PRO A 195 -17.04 -4.34 -5.35
C PRO A 195 -16.07 -3.20 -5.67
N LEU A 196 -15.74 -3.04 -6.96
CA LEU A 196 -14.79 -2.04 -7.47
C LEU A 196 -15.46 -1.02 -8.42
N GLY A 197 -16.79 -0.97 -8.39
CA GLY A 197 -17.61 -0.12 -9.25
C GLY A 197 -17.86 -0.72 -10.64
N SER A 198 -18.47 0.08 -11.51
CA SER A 198 -18.77 -0.33 -12.88
C SER A 198 -17.87 0.39 -13.87
N TRP A 199 -17.23 -0.35 -14.75
CA TRP A 199 -16.22 0.15 -15.67
C TRP A 199 -16.69 0.06 -17.12
N GLY A 200 -16.35 1.09 -17.90
CA GLY A 200 -16.66 1.18 -19.31
C GLY A 200 -15.58 1.94 -20.08
N PRO A 201 -15.75 2.09 -21.40
CA PRO A 201 -14.82 2.87 -22.22
C PRO A 201 -14.63 4.30 -21.70
N ASP A 202 -15.66 4.88 -21.10
CA ASP A 202 -15.67 6.26 -20.63
C ASP A 202 -15.18 6.43 -19.18
N GLY A 203 -14.68 5.35 -18.55
CA GLY A 203 -14.12 5.41 -17.20
C GLY A 203 -14.91 4.64 -16.15
N LEU A 204 -14.95 5.18 -14.93
CA LEU A 204 -15.55 4.56 -13.76
C LEU A 204 -16.92 5.18 -13.45
N SER A 205 -17.95 4.34 -13.34
CA SER A 205 -19.24 4.70 -12.76
C SER A 205 -19.46 3.99 -11.42
N ARG A 206 -19.62 4.77 -10.34
CA ARG A 206 -19.93 4.24 -9.00
C ARG A 206 -21.42 3.91 -8.79
N VAL A 207 -22.31 4.32 -9.70
CA VAL A 207 -23.79 4.32 -9.50
C VAL A 207 -24.53 3.50 -10.57
N ALA A 208 -23.84 2.63 -11.33
CA ALA A 208 -24.51 1.83 -12.35
C ALA A 208 -25.24 0.62 -11.74
N ILE A 209 -26.40 0.88 -11.11
CA ILE A 209 -27.24 -0.09 -10.36
C ILE A 209 -27.71 -1.28 -11.22
N LEU A 210 -27.69 -1.15 -12.55
CA LEU A 210 -28.11 -2.19 -13.51
C LEU A 210 -26.99 -2.67 -14.44
N ALA A 211 -25.72 -2.36 -14.14
CA ALA A 211 -24.61 -2.83 -14.95
C ALA A 211 -24.45 -4.35 -14.79
N PRO A 212 -24.47 -5.15 -15.89
CA PRO A 212 -24.19 -6.56 -15.80
C PRO A 212 -22.74 -6.78 -15.37
N ALA A 213 -22.46 -7.88 -14.69
CA ALA A 213 -21.09 -8.26 -14.33
C ALA A 213 -20.19 -8.31 -15.58
N ILE A 214 -18.94 -7.86 -15.44
CA ILE A 214 -17.96 -7.91 -16.52
C ILE A 214 -17.64 -9.35 -16.88
N GLU A 215 -17.55 -9.62 -18.18
CA GLU A 215 -17.19 -10.93 -18.68
C GLU A 215 -15.67 -11.06 -18.75
N VAL A 216 -15.17 -12.14 -18.17
CA VAL A 216 -13.72 -12.41 -18.04
C VAL A 216 -13.29 -13.58 -18.93
N ASP A 217 -14.24 -14.20 -19.65
CA ASP A 217 -13.96 -15.32 -20.54
C ASP A 217 -13.29 -14.82 -21.82
N VAL A 218 -11.96 -14.89 -21.84
CA VAL A 218 -11.09 -14.42 -22.93
C VAL A 218 -11.35 -15.13 -24.27
N ARG A 219 -12.17 -16.20 -24.29
CA ARG A 219 -12.37 -17.08 -25.46
C ARG A 219 -13.75 -16.95 -26.11
N LYS A 220 -14.65 -16.11 -25.60
CA LYS A 220 -15.98 -15.90 -26.18
C LYS A 220 -16.14 -14.42 -26.54
N GLN A 221 -16.63 -14.14 -27.75
CA GLN A 221 -17.16 -12.83 -28.05
C GLN A 221 -18.22 -12.51 -26.99
N PRO A 222 -18.27 -11.27 -26.45
CA PRO A 222 -19.31 -10.90 -25.49
C PRO A 222 -20.67 -11.23 -26.11
N ALA A 223 -21.54 -11.89 -25.34
CA ALA A 223 -22.87 -12.25 -25.85
C ALA A 223 -23.56 -11.02 -26.48
N LEU A 224 -24.26 -11.18 -27.61
CA LEU A 224 -24.95 -10.10 -28.34
C LEU A 224 -25.80 -9.19 -27.43
N LEU A 225 -26.39 -9.75 -26.37
CA LEU A 225 -27.13 -9.05 -25.32
C LEU A 225 -26.34 -7.96 -24.58
N ARG A 226 -25.01 -7.95 -24.66
CA ARG A 226 -24.13 -7.01 -23.96
C ARG A 226 -23.69 -5.81 -24.80
N GLN A 227 -23.95 -5.81 -26.10
CA GLN A 227 -23.55 -4.70 -27.00
C GLN A 227 -24.25 -3.36 -26.69
N GLY A 228 -25.32 -3.38 -25.89
CA GLY A 228 -26.05 -2.18 -25.45
C GLY A 228 -25.51 -1.50 -24.18
N PHE A 229 -24.71 -2.18 -23.36
CA PHE A 229 -24.27 -1.64 -22.07
C PHE A 229 -23.01 -0.79 -22.21
N ALA A 230 -23.00 0.37 -21.55
CA ALA A 230 -21.85 1.27 -21.50
C ALA A 230 -20.88 0.94 -20.36
N TYR A 231 -21.36 0.28 -19.30
CA TYR A 231 -20.61 -0.05 -18.10
C TYR A 231 -20.90 -1.48 -17.65
N PHE A 232 -19.91 -2.09 -17.00
CA PHE A 232 -19.96 -3.45 -16.48
C PHE A 232 -19.49 -3.48 -15.02
N SER A 233 -20.22 -4.18 -14.15
CA SER A 233 -19.86 -4.29 -12.74
C SER A 233 -18.58 -5.12 -12.58
N VAL A 234 -17.63 -4.60 -11.82
CA VAL A 234 -16.32 -5.21 -11.55
C VAL A 234 -16.14 -5.38 -10.05
N GLY A 235 -15.62 -6.53 -9.65
CA GLY A 235 -15.22 -6.80 -8.27
C GLY A 235 -13.94 -7.63 -8.23
N ASN A 236 -13.46 -7.91 -7.02
CA ASN A 236 -12.29 -8.77 -6.83
C ASN A 236 -12.47 -10.15 -7.48
N GLU A 237 -13.70 -10.67 -7.52
CA GLU A 237 -14.04 -11.94 -8.19
C GLU A 237 -13.67 -11.91 -9.68
N SER A 238 -13.90 -10.79 -10.38
CA SER A 238 -13.56 -10.63 -11.80
C SER A 238 -12.06 -10.84 -12.03
N PHE A 239 -11.22 -10.27 -11.17
CA PHE A 239 -9.77 -10.42 -11.21
C PHE A 239 -9.32 -11.84 -10.83
N ARG A 240 -9.93 -12.46 -9.81
CA ARG A 240 -9.63 -13.87 -9.48
C ARG A 240 -9.98 -14.81 -10.62
N ARG A 241 -11.12 -14.59 -11.29
CA ARG A 241 -11.52 -15.34 -12.48
C ARG A 241 -10.51 -15.14 -13.61
N TYR A 242 -10.07 -13.90 -13.83
CA TYR A 242 -9.04 -13.58 -14.83
C TYR A 242 -7.77 -14.38 -14.58
N ARG A 243 -7.32 -14.42 -13.33
CA ARG A 243 -6.17 -15.23 -12.92
C ARG A 243 -6.36 -16.71 -13.18
N GLY A 244 -7.54 -17.24 -12.86
CA GLY A 244 -7.87 -18.65 -13.07
C GLY A 244 -7.85 -19.06 -14.55
N VAL A 245 -8.33 -18.20 -15.46
CA VAL A 245 -8.45 -18.55 -16.89
C VAL A 245 -7.20 -18.23 -17.71
N THR A 246 -6.37 -17.28 -17.27
CA THR A 246 -5.16 -16.84 -18.01
C THR A 246 -3.87 -17.38 -17.43
N GLY A 247 -3.83 -17.72 -16.12
CA GLY A 247 -2.59 -17.94 -15.39
C GLY A 247 -1.77 -16.66 -15.14
N MET A 248 -2.30 -15.49 -15.50
CA MET A 248 -1.73 -14.16 -15.30
C MET A 248 -2.46 -13.43 -14.15
N GLY A 249 -2.11 -12.20 -13.81
CA GLY A 249 -2.76 -11.48 -12.70
C GLY A 249 -2.10 -11.74 -11.35
N GLY A 250 -0.90 -11.18 -11.16
CA GLY A 250 -0.11 -11.37 -9.94
C GLY A 250 -0.28 -10.22 -8.96
N ASP A 251 -0.71 -10.52 -7.73
CA ASP A 251 -0.73 -9.53 -6.63
C ASP A 251 0.70 -9.07 -6.28
N PHE A 252 0.86 -7.87 -5.71
CA PHE A 252 2.16 -7.37 -5.28
C PHE A 252 2.07 -6.33 -4.16
N MET A 253 3.16 -6.19 -3.40
CA MET A 253 3.34 -5.13 -2.41
C MET A 253 3.87 -3.87 -3.10
N ILE A 254 3.36 -2.71 -2.68
CA ILE A 254 3.80 -1.40 -3.14
C ILE A 254 4.50 -0.69 -1.99
N TYR A 255 5.66 -0.11 -2.29
CA TYR A 255 6.38 0.81 -1.44
C TYR A 255 6.78 2.04 -2.25
N SER A 256 6.59 3.23 -1.71
CA SER A 256 7.29 4.40 -2.25
C SER A 256 8.75 4.43 -1.82
N ASP A 257 9.54 5.36 -2.36
CA ASP A 257 10.76 5.83 -1.71
C ASP A 257 10.46 6.43 -0.32
N ILE A 258 11.51 6.59 0.49
CA ILE A 258 11.39 7.06 1.87
C ILE A 258 11.75 8.54 1.99
N ARG A 259 10.88 9.30 2.66
CA ARG A 259 11.16 10.68 3.05
C ARG A 259 11.70 10.70 4.47
N VAL A 260 13.02 10.85 4.60
CA VAL A 260 13.74 10.88 5.89
C VAL A 260 13.83 12.32 6.42
N GLN A 261 13.67 12.46 7.72
CA GLN A 261 13.91 13.70 8.47
C GLN A 261 14.74 13.40 9.70
N ARG A 262 15.82 14.17 9.90
CA ARG A 262 16.53 14.20 11.18
C ARG A 262 15.75 15.07 12.15
N LEU A 263 15.57 14.59 13.38
CA LEU A 263 14.89 15.33 14.42
C LEU A 263 15.84 16.41 14.96
N ASN A 264 15.32 17.63 15.11
CA ASN A 264 16.08 18.74 15.72
C ASN A 264 16.42 18.44 17.19
N GLN A 265 15.53 17.74 17.88
CA GLN A 265 15.73 17.21 19.21
C GLN A 265 15.43 15.70 19.19
N PRO A 266 16.39 14.85 19.56
CA PRO A 266 16.13 13.42 19.64
C PRO A 266 15.02 13.08 20.64
N VAL A 267 14.19 12.10 20.30
CA VAL A 267 13.20 11.55 21.23
C VAL A 267 13.89 10.53 22.11
N VAL A 268 13.82 10.70 23.44
CA VAL A 268 14.42 9.79 24.42
C VAL A 268 13.34 9.04 25.16
N VAL A 269 13.42 7.71 25.16
CA VAL A 269 12.50 6.82 25.87
C VAL A 269 13.30 5.92 26.80
N MET A 270 12.90 5.87 28.07
CA MET A 270 13.43 4.92 29.04
C MET A 270 12.59 3.65 29.00
N VAL A 271 13.24 2.51 28.80
CA VAL A 271 12.61 1.22 28.58
C VAL A 271 13.06 0.28 29.70
N PRO A 272 12.17 -0.18 30.59
CA PRO A 272 12.54 -1.10 31.66
C PRO A 272 12.93 -2.47 31.10
N ARG A 273 13.76 -3.21 31.84
CA ARG A 273 14.14 -4.59 31.50
C ARG A 273 12.96 -5.55 31.49
#